data_AF-A0A7C7PAB8-F1
#
_entry.id   AF-A0A7C7PAB8-F1
#
_cell.length_a   1.000
_cell.length_b   1.000
_cell.length_c   1.000
_cell.angle_alpha   90.00
_cell.angle_beta   90.00
_cell.angle_gamma   90.00
#
_symmetry.space_group_name_H-M   'P 1'
#
loop_
_entity.id
_entity.type
_entity.pdbx_description
1 polymer ?
#
loop_
_entity_poly.entity_id
_entity_poly.type
_entity_poly.pdbx_seq_one_letter_code
_entity_poly.pdbx_strand_id
1 'polypeptide(L)'
;MKLYNLYSNLEILFIGFGLTSLLILILLLFKETKAFSLKFHYTSTYIIKYIGLVYLLLYVFSAVDFLSTQGHILHTERAQGPYAWAYWLMILRPLVLFLLTQLFCIKKIRKIRWYSITLSLVILLTATISGQNLEKYVIFVTSLHRDYSSYNSNIDNTLILFIVTIIYGIIKSIIFFSSCVFMTWVFLRKKESK
;
A
#
# COMPACT_ATOMS: atom_id res chain seq x y z
N MET A 1 7.42 3.53 18.97
CA MET A 1 6.57 4.56 18.32
C MET A 1 7.13 5.06 16.97
N LYS A 2 8.42 5.44 16.85
CA LYS A 2 8.99 5.96 15.58
C LYS A 2 8.98 4.95 14.41
N LEU A 3 9.32 3.68 14.65
CA LEU A 3 9.33 2.63 13.60
C LEU A 3 7.94 2.29 13.05
N TYR A 4 6.93 2.26 13.90
CA TYR A 4 5.54 2.02 13.50
C TYR A 4 5.01 3.12 12.57
N ASN A 5 5.28 4.39 12.91
CA ASN A 5 4.90 5.53 12.06
C ASN A 5 5.61 5.47 10.70
N LEU A 6 6.88 5.07 10.67
CA LEU A 6 7.64 4.90 9.44
C LEU A 6 7.02 3.80 8.55
N TYR A 7 6.70 2.65 9.13
CA TYR A 7 6.10 1.52 8.43
C TYR A 7 4.73 1.90 7.84
N SER A 8 3.86 2.52 8.63
CA SER A 8 2.55 3.01 8.19
C SER A 8 2.66 4.04 7.05
N ASN A 9 3.64 4.93 7.10
CA ASN A 9 3.89 5.90 6.02
C ASN A 9 4.37 5.23 4.72
N LEU A 10 5.15 4.13 4.81
CA LEU A 10 5.55 3.37 3.63
C LEU A 10 4.37 2.60 3.01
N GLU A 11 3.46 2.08 3.82
CA GLU A 11 2.22 1.46 3.31
C GLU A 11 1.39 2.43 2.47
N ILE A 12 1.30 3.69 2.90
CA ILE A 12 0.61 4.75 2.16
C ILE A 12 1.24 4.95 0.76
N LEU A 13 2.56 4.80 0.62
CA LEU A 13 3.24 4.90 -0.68
C LEU A 13 2.88 3.73 -1.62
N PHE A 14 2.68 2.52 -1.10
CA PHE A 14 2.23 1.38 -1.91
C PHE A 14 0.79 1.53 -2.40
N ILE A 15 -0.10 2.04 -1.54
CA ILE A 15 -1.48 2.37 -1.92
C ILE A 15 -1.48 3.48 -2.97
N GLY A 16 -0.70 4.54 -2.75
CA GLY A 16 -0.54 5.65 -3.69
C GLY A 16 0.00 5.20 -5.05
N PHE A 17 0.97 4.28 -5.07
CA PHE A 17 1.47 3.66 -6.32
C PHE A 17 0.36 2.90 -7.05
N GLY A 18 -0.38 2.03 -6.37
CA GLY A 18 -1.47 1.26 -6.98
C GLY A 18 -2.52 2.17 -7.63
N LEU A 19 -2.96 3.19 -6.92
CA LEU A 19 -3.97 4.15 -7.39
C LEU A 19 -3.45 5.01 -8.55
N THR A 20 -2.25 5.58 -8.43
CA THR A 20 -1.68 6.41 -9.50
C THR A 20 -1.41 5.59 -10.75
N SER A 21 -0.87 4.37 -10.61
CA SER A 21 -0.67 3.43 -11.72
C SER A 21 -1.97 3.14 -12.46
N LEU A 22 -3.05 2.84 -11.74
CA LEU A 22 -4.37 2.61 -12.35
C LEU A 22 -4.88 3.87 -13.07
N LEU A 23 -4.78 5.05 -12.46
CA LEU A 23 -5.19 6.31 -13.10
C LEU A 23 -4.41 6.59 -14.39
N ILE A 24 -3.09 6.40 -14.40
CA ILE A 24 -2.27 6.60 -15.60
C ILE A 24 -2.64 5.58 -16.69
N LEU A 25 -2.93 4.34 -16.31
CA LEU A 25 -3.34 3.29 -17.26
C LEU A 25 -4.70 3.58 -17.89
N ILE A 26 -5.63 4.18 -17.14
CA ILE A 26 -6.90 4.70 -17.65
C ILE A 26 -6.65 5.90 -18.57
N LEU A 27 -5.81 6.85 -18.18
CA LEU A 27 -5.44 8.01 -19.02
C LEU A 27 -4.76 7.57 -20.33
N LEU A 28 -4.02 6.46 -20.30
CA LEU A 28 -3.39 5.85 -21.47
C LEU A 28 -4.37 5.22 -22.47
N LEU A 29 -5.65 5.11 -22.14
CA LEU A 29 -6.71 4.78 -23.11
C LEU A 29 -7.02 6.00 -23.99
N PHE A 30 -6.86 7.22 -23.46
CA PHE A 30 -7.01 8.45 -24.23
C PHE A 30 -5.75 8.71 -25.08
N LYS A 31 -5.96 9.06 -26.35
CA LYS A 31 -4.93 8.94 -27.40
C LYS A 31 -3.81 10.00 -27.29
N GLU A 32 -4.09 11.14 -26.68
CA GLU A 32 -3.25 12.35 -26.80
C GLU A 32 -2.03 12.40 -25.86
N THR A 33 -2.01 11.62 -24.76
CA THR A 33 -0.99 11.79 -23.70
C THR A 33 -0.03 10.60 -23.56
N LYS A 34 0.08 9.74 -24.58
CA LYS A 34 0.79 8.44 -24.46
C LYS A 34 2.25 8.56 -24.05
N ALA A 35 2.99 9.53 -24.59
CA ALA A 35 4.43 9.66 -24.33
C ALA A 35 4.72 10.08 -22.87
N PHE A 36 3.99 11.07 -22.37
CA PHE A 36 4.12 11.53 -20.98
C PHE A 36 3.67 10.45 -20.00
N SER A 37 2.47 9.90 -20.19
CA SER A 37 1.87 8.91 -19.30
C SER A 37 2.69 7.62 -19.20
N LEU A 38 3.29 7.16 -20.31
CA LEU A 38 4.21 6.01 -20.27
C LEU A 38 5.48 6.32 -19.47
N LYS A 39 6.15 7.45 -19.72
CA LYS A 39 7.36 7.85 -18.97
C LYS A 39 7.07 7.98 -17.48
N PHE A 40 5.92 8.56 -17.12
CA PHE A 40 5.50 8.70 -15.73
C PHE A 40 5.29 7.32 -15.08
N HIS A 41 4.57 6.40 -15.74
CA HIS A 41 4.39 5.03 -15.26
C HIS A 41 5.73 4.28 -15.09
N TYR A 42 6.67 4.43 -16.03
CA TYR A 42 8.02 3.87 -15.90
C TYR A 42 8.77 4.41 -14.68
N THR A 43 8.62 5.71 -14.40
CA THR A 43 9.25 6.35 -13.24
C THR A 43 8.61 5.84 -11.93
N SER A 44 7.29 5.69 -11.88
CA SER A 44 6.56 5.12 -10.74
C SER A 44 7.01 3.68 -10.43
N THR A 45 7.11 2.83 -11.45
CA THR A 45 7.59 1.44 -11.28
C THR A 45 9.06 1.36 -10.84
N TYR A 46 9.88 2.35 -11.21
CA TYR A 46 11.26 2.42 -10.72
C TYR A 46 11.29 2.78 -9.23
N ILE A 47 10.55 3.80 -8.80
CA ILE A 47 10.48 4.24 -7.40
C ILE A 47 9.97 3.11 -6.49
N ILE A 48 8.86 2.46 -6.87
CA ILE A 48 8.24 1.46 -6.00
C ILE A 48 9.14 0.26 -5.74
N LYS A 49 10.04 -0.08 -6.67
CA LYS A 49 11.02 -1.15 -6.50
C LYS A 49 12.01 -0.86 -5.37
N TYR A 50 12.49 0.37 -5.25
CA TYR A 50 13.38 0.77 -4.17
C TYR A 50 12.64 0.88 -2.83
N ILE A 51 11.42 1.43 -2.84
CA ILE A 51 10.57 1.50 -1.65
C ILE A 51 10.26 0.08 -1.14
N GLY A 52 9.95 -0.86 -2.04
CA GLY A 52 9.76 -2.29 -1.74
C GLY A 52 10.94 -2.90 -1.01
N LEU A 53 12.16 -2.60 -1.45
CA LEU A 53 13.38 -3.09 -0.82
C LEU A 53 13.58 -2.49 0.58
N VAL A 54 13.41 -1.17 0.75
CA VAL A 54 13.48 -0.50 2.05
C VAL A 54 12.44 -1.06 3.03
N TYR A 55 11.22 -1.32 2.54
CA TYR A 55 10.14 -1.89 3.35
C TYR A 55 10.48 -3.29 3.86
N LEU A 56 11.07 -4.15 3.02
CA LEU A 56 11.53 -5.48 3.43
C LEU A 56 12.65 -5.37 4.49
N LEU A 57 13.62 -4.48 4.29
CA LEU A 57 14.71 -4.30 5.27
C LEU A 57 14.19 -3.88 6.64
N LEU A 58 13.25 -2.93 6.68
CA LEU A 58 12.60 -2.51 7.91
C LEU A 58 11.80 -3.64 8.56
N TYR A 59 11.13 -4.45 7.75
CA TYR A 59 10.42 -5.64 8.24
C TYR A 59 11.39 -6.65 8.89
N VAL A 60 12.50 -6.97 8.23
CA VAL A 60 13.52 -7.87 8.78
C VAL A 60 14.11 -7.31 10.08
N PHE A 61 14.42 -6.01 10.13
CA PHE A 61 14.89 -5.37 11.35
C PHE A 61 13.87 -5.49 12.49
N SER A 62 12.60 -5.21 12.21
CA SER A 62 11.52 -5.37 13.19
C SER A 62 11.33 -6.82 13.65
N ALA A 63 11.56 -7.79 12.76
CA ALA A 63 11.49 -9.20 13.08
C ALA A 63 12.67 -9.66 13.96
N VAL A 64 13.88 -9.14 13.72
CA VAL A 64 15.06 -9.41 14.55
C VAL A 64 14.90 -8.82 15.95
N ASP A 65 14.47 -7.55 16.05
CA ASP A 65 14.15 -6.91 17.33
C ASP A 65 13.10 -7.73 18.08
N PHE A 66 12.07 -8.21 17.37
CA PHE A 66 11.02 -9.04 17.95
C PHE A 66 11.57 -10.37 18.47
N LEU A 67 12.45 -11.04 17.71
CA LEU A 67 13.09 -12.30 18.13
C LEU A 67 14.00 -12.12 19.36
N SER A 68 14.44 -10.90 19.68
CA SER A 68 15.24 -10.62 20.87
C SER A 68 14.42 -10.43 22.16
N THR A 69 13.09 -10.27 22.05
CA THR A 69 12.19 -9.98 23.18
C THR A 69 11.40 -11.22 23.63
N GLN A 70 10.88 -11.24 24.86
CA GLN A 70 10.07 -12.35 25.43
C GLN A 70 8.71 -12.60 24.72
N GLY A 71 8.42 -11.92 23.60
CA GLY A 71 7.16 -12.01 22.87
C GLY A 71 6.90 -13.31 22.10
N HIS A 72 7.87 -14.24 22.05
CA HIS A 72 7.77 -15.49 21.29
C HIS A 72 6.59 -16.38 21.70
N ILE A 73 6.29 -16.45 23.00
CA ILE A 73 5.29 -17.35 23.57
C ILE A 73 3.87 -16.93 23.15
N LEU A 74 3.62 -15.62 23.03
CA LEU A 74 2.34 -15.09 22.56
C LEU A 74 2.14 -15.28 21.05
N HIS A 75 3.21 -15.55 20.30
CA HIS A 75 3.17 -15.70 18.85
C HIS A 75 3.01 -17.16 18.42
N THR A 76 3.55 -18.13 19.16
CA THR A 76 3.30 -19.55 18.91
C THR A 76 1.82 -19.90 19.05
N GLU A 77 1.18 -19.38 20.11
CA GLU A 77 -0.26 -19.52 20.35
C GLU A 77 -1.11 -18.88 19.23
N ARG A 78 -0.69 -17.73 18.70
CA ARG A 78 -1.37 -17.04 17.59
C ARG A 78 -1.11 -17.69 16.22
N ALA A 79 0.05 -18.31 16.05
CA ALA A 79 0.44 -19.00 14.82
C ALA A 79 -0.24 -20.37 14.65
N GLN A 80 -0.69 -20.99 15.75
CA GLN A 80 -1.35 -22.30 15.77
C GLN A 80 -2.84 -22.23 16.16
N GLY A 81 -3.35 -21.05 16.56
CA GLY A 81 -4.76 -20.86 16.92
C GLY A 81 -5.72 -20.80 15.71
N PRO A 82 -7.04 -20.67 15.96
CA PRO A 82 -8.07 -20.64 14.90
C PRO A 82 -7.93 -19.47 13.91
N TYR A 83 -7.20 -18.42 14.28
CA TYR A 83 -6.88 -17.26 13.45
C TYR A 83 -5.47 -17.30 12.85
N ALA A 84 -4.82 -18.46 12.84
CA ALA A 84 -3.48 -18.65 12.28
C ALA A 84 -3.38 -18.16 10.83
N TRP A 85 -4.40 -18.41 10.00
CA TRP A 85 -4.43 -17.97 8.61
C TRP A 85 -4.30 -16.44 8.48
N ALA A 86 -4.94 -15.67 9.35
CA ALA A 86 -4.86 -14.21 9.35
C ALA A 86 -3.48 -13.72 9.81
N TYR A 87 -2.91 -14.41 10.80
CA TYR A 87 -1.57 -14.15 11.30
C TYR A 87 -0.49 -14.41 10.23
N TRP A 88 -0.58 -15.53 9.50
CA TRP A 88 0.33 -15.85 8.39
C TRP A 88 0.20 -14.86 7.24
N LEU A 89 -1.01 -14.42 6.89
CA LEU A 89 -1.21 -13.36 5.89
C LEU A 89 -0.56 -12.04 6.33
N MET A 90 -0.63 -11.69 7.62
CA MET A 90 0.00 -10.47 8.15
C MET A 90 1.53 -10.52 8.06
N ILE A 91 2.13 -11.70 8.31
CA ILE A 91 3.59 -11.92 8.26
C ILE A 91 4.12 -12.05 6.84
N LEU A 92 3.39 -12.75 5.97
CA LEU A 92 3.82 -12.96 4.59
C LEU A 92 3.63 -11.72 3.73
N ARG A 93 2.72 -10.80 4.09
CA ARG A 93 2.39 -9.61 3.30
C ARG A 93 3.62 -8.79 2.88
N PRO A 94 4.56 -8.42 3.76
CA PRO A 94 5.74 -7.64 3.36
C PRO A 94 6.63 -8.37 2.36
N LEU A 95 6.77 -9.68 2.52
CA LEU A 95 7.54 -10.54 1.63
C LEU A 95 6.83 -10.68 0.26
N VAL A 96 5.52 -10.88 0.26
CA VAL A 96 4.68 -10.92 -0.95
C VAL A 96 4.74 -9.58 -1.69
N LEU A 97 4.59 -8.47 -0.97
CA LEU A 97 4.61 -7.14 -1.55
C LEU A 97 5.98 -6.78 -2.14
N PHE A 98 7.08 -7.20 -1.48
CA PHE A 98 8.41 -7.12 -2.05
C PHE A 98 8.54 -7.96 -3.34
N LEU A 99 8.12 -9.22 -3.33
CA LEU A 99 8.13 -10.08 -4.51
C LEU A 99 7.37 -9.43 -5.67
N LEU A 100 6.19 -8.88 -5.41
CA LEU A 100 5.39 -8.19 -6.42
C LEU A 100 6.12 -6.95 -6.97
N THR A 101 6.74 -6.13 -6.12
CA THR A 101 7.52 -4.99 -6.62
C THR A 101 8.73 -5.41 -7.45
N GLN A 102 9.34 -6.56 -7.16
CA GLN A 102 10.46 -7.08 -7.96
C GLN A 102 10.04 -7.70 -9.27
N LEU A 103 8.80 -8.20 -9.40
CA LEU A 103 8.28 -8.67 -10.68
C LEU A 103 8.29 -7.55 -11.75
N PHE A 104 8.17 -6.28 -11.37
CA PHE A 104 8.33 -5.15 -12.31
C PHE A 104 9.74 -5.03 -12.90
N CYS A 105 10.75 -5.66 -12.32
CA CYS A 105 12.11 -5.70 -12.89
C CYS A 105 12.17 -6.56 -14.17
N ILE A 106 11.20 -7.46 -14.37
CA ILE A 106 11.16 -8.34 -15.54
C ILE A 106 10.71 -7.52 -16.76
N LYS A 107 11.61 -7.40 -17.76
CA LYS A 107 11.37 -6.63 -18.99
C LYS A 107 10.09 -7.05 -19.73
N LYS A 108 9.71 -8.33 -19.67
CA LYS A 108 8.48 -8.87 -20.29
C LYS A 108 7.21 -8.30 -19.66
N ILE A 109 7.15 -8.25 -18.32
CA ILE A 109 5.99 -7.74 -17.56
C ILE A 109 5.79 -6.25 -17.80
N ARG A 110 6.90 -5.50 -17.86
CA ARG A 110 6.89 -4.05 -18.07
C ARG A 110 6.46 -3.63 -19.48
N LYS A 111 6.65 -4.49 -20.49
CA LYS A 111 6.32 -4.19 -21.90
C LYS A 111 4.84 -4.39 -22.21
N ILE A 112 4.18 -5.30 -21.50
CA ILE A 112 2.79 -5.69 -21.78
C ILE A 112 1.87 -4.97 -20.80
N ARG A 113 1.05 -4.05 -21.32
CA ARG A 113 0.15 -3.20 -20.51
C ARG A 113 -0.76 -3.98 -19.57
N TRP A 114 -1.33 -5.10 -20.03
CA TRP A 114 -2.25 -5.91 -19.23
C TRP A 114 -1.59 -6.48 -17.96
N TYR A 115 -0.36 -6.98 -18.05
CA TYR A 115 0.36 -7.47 -16.87
C TYR A 115 0.68 -6.33 -15.88
N SER A 116 0.94 -5.13 -16.38
CA SER A 116 1.16 -3.98 -15.51
C SER A 116 -0.10 -3.57 -14.75
N ILE A 117 -1.27 -3.63 -15.41
CA ILE A 117 -2.58 -3.37 -14.79
C ILE A 117 -2.84 -4.39 -13.68
N THR A 118 -2.79 -5.68 -14.01
CA THR A 118 -3.08 -6.74 -13.05
C THR A 118 -2.15 -6.65 -11.85
N LEU A 119 -0.86 -6.44 -12.08
CA LEU A 119 0.12 -6.38 -11.00
C LEU A 119 -0.07 -5.14 -10.11
N SER A 120 -0.42 -3.98 -10.69
CA SER A 120 -0.77 -2.79 -9.91
C SER A 120 -2.03 -2.97 -9.04
N LEU A 121 -3.02 -3.72 -9.55
CA LEU A 121 -4.25 -4.04 -8.82
C LEU A 121 -3.96 -5.01 -7.67
N VAL A 122 -3.15 -6.05 -7.91
CA VAL A 122 -2.77 -6.97 -6.84
C VAL A 122 -1.99 -6.24 -5.74
N ILE A 123 -1.05 -5.34 -6.09
CA ILE A 123 -0.35 -4.51 -5.09
C ILE A 123 -1.33 -3.66 -4.30
N LEU A 124 -2.31 -3.02 -4.96
CA LEU A 124 -3.32 -2.21 -4.29
C LEU A 124 -4.16 -3.05 -3.31
N LEU A 125 -4.63 -4.23 -3.73
CA LEU A 125 -5.39 -5.14 -2.88
C LEU A 125 -4.57 -5.60 -1.69
N THR A 126 -3.35 -6.09 -1.92
CA THR A 126 -2.46 -6.56 -0.85
C THR A 126 -2.07 -5.42 0.11
N ALA A 127 -1.86 -4.21 -0.40
CA ALA A 127 -1.58 -3.05 0.44
C ALA A 127 -2.80 -2.63 1.27
N THR A 128 -4.01 -2.72 0.70
CA THR A 128 -5.27 -2.34 1.37
C THR A 128 -5.66 -3.34 2.46
N ILE A 129 -5.44 -4.64 2.25
CA ILE A 129 -5.62 -5.73 3.22
C ILE A 129 -4.43 -5.72 4.20
N SER A 130 -4.22 -4.59 4.87
CA SER A 130 -3.28 -4.44 5.98
C SER A 130 -4.01 -4.63 7.29
N GLY A 131 -3.37 -5.25 8.28
CA GLY A 131 -3.90 -5.39 9.64
C GLY A 131 -4.32 -4.05 10.25
N GLN A 132 -3.63 -2.95 9.90
CA GLN A 132 -3.96 -1.61 10.39
C GLN A 132 -5.28 -1.04 9.81
N ASN A 133 -5.63 -1.42 8.58
CA ASN A 133 -6.92 -1.04 7.98
C ASN A 133 -8.02 -2.03 8.39
N LEU A 134 -7.66 -3.30 8.61
CA LEU A 134 -8.58 -4.32 9.10
C LEU A 134 -8.99 -4.04 10.54
N GLU A 135 -8.08 -3.59 11.41
CA GLU A 135 -8.38 -3.13 12.77
C GLU A 135 -9.42 -2.00 12.74
N LYS A 136 -9.21 -0.99 11.89
CA LYS A 136 -10.18 0.11 11.70
C LYS A 136 -11.53 -0.39 11.18
N TYR A 137 -11.52 -1.36 10.26
CA TYR A 137 -12.73 -1.98 9.74
C TYR A 137 -13.48 -2.79 10.81
N VAL A 138 -12.79 -3.56 11.64
CA VAL A 138 -13.39 -4.35 12.73
C VAL A 138 -13.97 -3.43 13.79
N ILE A 139 -13.23 -2.38 14.20
CA ILE A 139 -13.75 -1.36 15.13
C ILE A 139 -15.03 -0.73 14.56
N PHE A 140 -15.06 -0.41 13.28
CA PHE A 140 -16.21 0.17 12.61
C PHE A 140 -17.42 -0.77 12.54
N VAL A 141 -17.22 -2.03 12.12
CA VAL A 141 -18.31 -3.02 12.02
C VAL A 141 -18.88 -3.35 13.41
N THR A 142 -18.01 -3.45 14.43
CA THR A 142 -18.44 -3.73 15.79
C THR A 142 -19.17 -2.55 16.44
N SER A 143 -18.74 -1.30 16.19
CA SER A 143 -19.51 -0.11 16.62
C SER A 143 -20.87 -0.04 15.94
N LEU A 144 -20.96 -0.37 14.65
CA LEU A 144 -22.24 -0.44 13.96
C LEU A 144 -23.15 -1.49 14.58
N HIS A 145 -22.67 -2.74 14.72
CA HIS A 145 -23.50 -3.84 15.23
C HIS A 145 -24.06 -3.60 16.63
N ARG A 146 -23.28 -2.97 17.52
CA ARG A 146 -23.68 -2.70 18.90
C ARG A 146 -24.69 -1.56 19.04
N ASP A 147 -24.59 -0.56 18.17
CA ASP A 147 -25.37 0.69 18.29
C ASP A 147 -26.66 0.72 17.45
N TYR A 148 -26.90 -0.27 16.57
CA TYR A 148 -28.17 -0.37 15.80
C TYR A 148 -29.43 -0.43 16.68
N SER A 149 -29.33 -0.83 17.95
CA SER A 149 -30.49 -0.91 18.87
C SER A 149 -30.86 0.44 19.53
N SER A 150 -30.05 1.49 19.38
CA SER A 150 -30.26 2.78 20.08
C SER A 150 -30.23 3.97 19.11
N TYR A 151 -31.42 4.36 18.65
CA TYR A 151 -31.82 5.65 18.04
C TYR A 151 -30.71 6.58 17.47
N ASN A 152 -30.24 6.26 16.26
CA ASN A 152 -30.31 7.05 15.02
C ASN A 152 -29.89 8.54 14.94
N SER A 153 -28.98 9.05 15.78
CA SER A 153 -28.37 10.39 15.55
C SER A 153 -26.83 10.40 15.53
N ASN A 154 -26.18 9.50 16.28
CA ASN A 154 -24.71 9.42 16.32
C ASN A 154 -24.12 8.50 15.23
N ILE A 155 -24.93 7.62 14.63
CA ILE A 155 -24.52 6.71 13.57
C ILE A 155 -24.13 7.51 12.31
N ASP A 156 -24.91 8.53 11.96
CA ASP A 156 -24.62 9.37 10.78
C ASP A 156 -23.27 10.09 10.91
N ASN A 157 -22.98 10.66 12.08
CA ASN A 157 -21.72 11.38 12.30
C ASN A 157 -20.49 10.45 12.31
N THR A 158 -20.62 9.23 12.84
CA THR A 158 -19.51 8.25 12.88
C THR A 158 -19.24 7.65 11.50
N LEU A 159 -20.29 7.36 10.72
CA LEU A 159 -20.19 6.94 9.32
C LEU A 159 -19.53 8.02 8.46
N ILE A 160 -19.97 9.27 8.59
CA ILE A 160 -19.40 10.42 7.86
C ILE A 160 -17.93 10.59 8.22
N LEU A 161 -17.57 10.56 9.51
CA LEU A 161 -16.18 10.70 9.95
C LEU A 161 -15.29 9.58 9.38
N PHE A 162 -15.79 8.34 9.34
CA PHE A 162 -15.07 7.20 8.77
C PHE A 162 -14.85 7.36 7.26
N ILE A 163 -15.90 7.71 6.51
CA ILE A 163 -15.82 7.96 5.07
C ILE A 163 -14.84 9.10 4.79
N VAL A 164 -14.93 10.21 5.53
CA VAL A 164 -14.02 11.35 5.42
C VAL A 164 -12.58 10.93 5.71
N THR A 165 -12.35 10.09 6.72
CA THR A 165 -11.01 9.58 7.07
C THR A 165 -10.43 8.71 5.96
N ILE A 166 -11.24 7.84 5.34
CA ILE A 166 -10.82 7.03 4.19
C ILE A 166 -10.49 7.92 2.99
N ILE A 167 -11.38 8.85 2.63
CA ILE A 167 -11.18 9.77 1.51
C ILE A 167 -9.91 10.59 1.73
N TYR A 168 -9.72 11.14 2.92
CA TYR A 168 -8.51 11.88 3.28
C TYR A 168 -7.26 11.02 3.13
N GLY A 169 -7.29 9.76 3.57
CA GLY A 169 -6.18 8.80 3.40
C GLY A 169 -5.85 8.52 1.92
N ILE A 170 -6.87 8.31 1.09
CA ILE A 170 -6.72 8.07 -0.35
C ILE A 170 -6.10 9.30 -1.03
N ILE A 171 -6.65 10.50 -0.78
CA ILE A 171 -6.14 11.75 -1.35
C ILE A 171 -4.69 11.98 -0.92
N LYS A 172 -4.39 11.83 0.38
CA LYS A 172 -3.03 11.95 0.91
C LYS A 172 -2.06 10.99 0.20
N SER A 173 -2.47 9.74 -0.04
CA SER A 173 -1.64 8.74 -0.71
C SER A 173 -1.33 9.11 -2.16
N ILE A 174 -2.33 9.59 -2.91
CA ILE A 174 -2.19 9.96 -4.33
C ILE A 174 -1.28 11.19 -4.46
N ILE A 175 -1.53 12.23 -3.67
CA ILE A 175 -0.76 13.48 -3.73
C ILE A 175 0.70 13.23 -3.36
N PHE A 176 0.93 12.51 -2.25
CA PHE A 176 2.27 12.25 -1.76
C PHE A 176 3.08 11.41 -2.75
N PHE A 177 2.49 10.32 -3.27
CA PHE A 177 3.19 9.48 -4.24
C PHE A 177 3.44 10.21 -5.57
N SER A 178 2.45 10.93 -6.10
CA SER A 178 2.60 11.70 -7.34
C SER A 178 3.70 12.76 -7.23
N SER A 179 3.81 13.43 -6.08
CA SER A 179 4.88 14.39 -5.79
C SER A 179 6.27 13.74 -5.87
N CYS A 180 6.46 12.55 -5.29
CA CYS A 180 7.71 11.81 -5.38
C CYS A 180 8.07 11.44 -6.82
N VAL A 181 7.10 10.99 -7.61
CA VAL A 181 7.30 10.66 -9.04
C VAL A 181 7.67 11.91 -9.84
N PHE A 182 6.99 13.03 -9.61
CA PHE A 182 7.29 14.27 -10.30
C PHE A 182 8.69 14.78 -9.98
N MET A 183 9.10 14.76 -8.71
CA MET A 183 10.45 15.16 -8.28
C MET A 183 11.53 14.32 -8.97
N THR A 184 11.41 12.99 -8.93
CA THR A 184 12.39 12.10 -9.57
C THR A 184 12.45 12.30 -11.08
N TRP A 185 11.31 12.54 -11.73
CA TRP A 185 11.28 12.85 -13.16
C TRP A 185 12.00 14.17 -13.51
N VAL A 186 11.83 15.23 -12.70
CA VAL A 186 12.56 16.49 -12.87
C VAL A 186 14.08 16.27 -12.73
N PHE A 187 14.51 15.45 -11.78
CA PHE A 187 15.93 15.11 -11.61
C PHE A 187 16.49 14.31 -12.80
N LEU A 188 15.75 13.32 -13.30
CA LEU A 188 16.16 12.53 -14.46
C LEU A 188 16.29 13.38 -15.72
N ARG A 189 15.38 14.36 -15.93
CA ARG A 189 15.44 15.29 -17.07
C ARG A 189 16.71 16.15 -17.06
N LYS A 190 17.17 16.62 -15.90
CA LYS A 190 18.42 17.40 -15.79
C LYS A 190 19.69 16.60 -16.12
N LYS A 191 19.62 15.26 -16.04
CA LYS A 191 20.74 14.38 -16.34
C LYS A 191 20.85 14.04 -17.83
N GLU A 192 19.76 14.16 -18.59
CA GLU A 192 19.76 13.98 -20.05
C GLU A 192 20.22 15.23 -20.82
N SER A 193 20.28 16.40 -20.16
CA SER A 193 20.71 17.68 -20.75
C SER A 193 22.17 18.05 -20.46
N LYS A 194 22.96 17.13 -19.90
CA LYS A 194 24.41 17.25 -19.66
C LYS A 194 25.11 16.12 -20.39
#